data_AF-A0A7R7XVU5-F1
#
_entry.id   AF-A0A7R7XVU5-F1
#
_cell.length_a   1.000
_cell.length_b   1.000
_cell.length_c   1.000
_cell.angle_alpha   90.00
_cell.angle_beta   90.00
_cell.angle_gamma   90.00
#
_symmetry.space_group_name_H-M   'P 1'
#
loop_
_entity.id
_entity.type
_entity.pdbx_description
1 polymer ?
#
loop_
_entity_poly.entity_id
_entity_poly.type
_entity_poly.pdbx_seq_one_letter_code
_entity_poly.pdbx_strand_id
1 'polypeptide(L)'
;MFTRSWSSTMLWIVFLLGAMASPTPDLYMPLSITIWDEAGCTGNKMTTTFDPFIAPYGQDTHTTLVGASMKLSRPLSNQEQLDISTTDSVANWEDEPSYRQTSCYIFRTSFFASDTVTECVDTVWFVCLRLWRNTGLE
;
A
#
# COMPACT_ATOMS: atom_id res chain seq x y z
N MET A 1 40.40 -64.74 4.35
CA MET A 1 39.21 -64.74 3.47
C MET A 1 38.28 -63.64 3.96
N PHE A 2 38.08 -62.64 3.10
CA PHE A 2 37.15 -61.50 3.09
C PHE A 2 36.68 -60.76 4.37
N THR A 3 36.79 -59.44 4.23
CA THR A 3 36.42 -58.29 5.06
C THR A 3 34.90 -58.10 5.20
N ARG A 4 34.45 -57.40 6.26
CA ARG A 4 33.69 -56.13 6.12
C ARG A 4 33.46 -55.41 7.45
N SER A 5 34.09 -54.25 7.52
CA SER A 5 33.76 -53.09 8.35
C SER A 5 32.43 -52.49 7.90
N TRP A 6 31.55 -52.12 8.85
CA TRP A 6 30.48 -51.15 8.63
C TRP A 6 30.51 -50.12 9.76
N SER A 7 31.10 -48.99 9.40
CA SER A 7 30.99 -47.68 10.05
C SER A 7 29.54 -47.19 9.93
N SER A 8 28.91 -46.83 11.05
CA SER A 8 27.68 -46.03 11.03
C SER A 8 28.04 -44.61 11.41
N THR A 9 28.30 -43.84 10.36
CA THR A 9 28.46 -42.40 10.32
C THR A 9 27.31 -41.67 11.03
N MET A 10 27.69 -40.73 11.89
CA MET A 10 26.82 -39.71 12.46
C MET A 10 26.07 -38.96 11.35
N LEU A 11 24.74 -38.96 11.42
CA LEU A 11 23.90 -38.14 10.57
C LEU A 11 23.80 -36.74 11.20
N TRP A 12 24.50 -35.80 10.58
CA TRP A 12 24.40 -34.37 10.83
C TRP A 12 23.02 -33.86 10.40
N ILE A 13 22.22 -33.34 11.32
CA ILE A 13 21.08 -32.49 10.98
C ILE A 13 21.48 -31.06 11.34
N VAL A 14 21.99 -30.34 10.34
CA VAL A 14 22.14 -28.89 10.41
C VAL A 14 20.78 -28.31 10.07
N PHE A 15 20.06 -27.81 11.08
CA PHE A 15 18.90 -26.95 10.88
C PHE A 15 19.40 -25.59 10.36
N LEU A 16 19.43 -25.44 9.03
CA LEU A 16 19.50 -24.13 8.40
C LEU A 16 18.14 -23.45 8.61
N LEU A 17 18.03 -22.67 9.68
CA LEU A 17 17.06 -21.58 9.79
C LEU A 17 17.40 -20.57 8.69
N GLY A 18 16.86 -20.81 7.49
CA GLY A 18 16.68 -19.77 6.51
C GLY A 18 15.69 -18.77 7.12
N ALA A 19 16.22 -17.75 7.78
CA ALA A 19 15.46 -16.53 8.02
C ALA A 19 15.08 -16.03 6.62
N MET A 20 13.83 -16.28 6.23
CA MET A 20 13.19 -15.56 5.14
C MET A 20 13.12 -14.11 5.63
N ALA A 21 14.20 -13.36 5.43
CA ALA A 21 14.14 -11.91 5.52
C ALA A 21 13.17 -11.51 4.41
N SER A 22 11.89 -11.33 4.78
CA SER A 22 10.97 -10.62 3.91
C SER A 22 11.66 -9.29 3.60
N PRO A 23 11.84 -8.90 2.33
CA PRO A 23 12.37 -7.59 2.03
C PRO A 23 11.45 -6.58 2.71
N THR A 24 11.93 -5.96 3.79
CA THR A 24 11.23 -4.83 4.41
C THR A 24 11.20 -3.78 3.32
N PRO A 25 10.02 -3.37 2.82
CA PRO A 25 9.98 -2.35 1.79
C PRO A 25 10.65 -1.12 2.38
N ASP A 26 11.73 -0.68 1.76
CA ASP A 26 12.52 0.42 2.25
C ASP A 26 11.64 1.68 2.24
N LEU A 27 11.70 2.52 3.28
CA LEU A 27 10.96 3.79 3.37
C LEU A 27 11.29 4.74 2.19
N TYR A 28 12.34 4.42 1.45
CA TYR A 28 12.83 5.14 0.29
C TYR A 28 12.28 4.63 -1.05
N MET A 29 11.47 3.57 -1.08
CA MET A 29 10.90 3.10 -2.35
C MET A 29 9.65 3.93 -2.72
N PRO A 30 9.52 4.45 -3.95
CA PRO A 30 8.29 5.11 -4.38
C PRO A 30 7.06 4.20 -4.22
N LEU A 31 5.93 4.79 -3.87
CA LEU A 31 4.64 4.12 -3.79
C LEU A 31 3.76 4.62 -4.95
N SER A 32 3.41 3.72 -5.87
CA SER A 32 2.41 4.02 -6.88
C SER A 32 1.06 3.44 -6.45
N ILE A 33 0.01 4.23 -6.65
CA ILE A 33 -1.36 3.86 -6.35
C ILE A 33 -2.12 3.89 -7.66
N THR A 34 -2.53 2.72 -8.13
CA THR A 34 -3.41 2.60 -9.29
C THR A 34 -4.85 2.58 -8.81
N ILE A 35 -5.70 3.31 -9.53
CA ILE A 35 -7.04 3.70 -9.12
C ILE A 35 -7.94 3.41 -10.29
N TRP A 36 -9.09 2.83 -10.03
CA TRP A 36 -10.08 2.48 -11.03
C TRP A 36 -11.41 3.15 -10.74
N ASP A 37 -12.10 3.57 -11.80
CA ASP A 37 -13.43 4.17 -11.71
C ASP A 37 -14.53 3.14 -11.37
N GLU A 38 -14.25 1.84 -11.48
CA GLU A 38 -15.16 0.76 -11.07
C GLU A 38 -14.59 -0.07 -9.90
N ALA A 39 -15.47 -0.81 -9.23
CA ALA A 39 -15.09 -1.79 -8.21
C ALA A 39 -14.35 -2.98 -8.84
N GLY A 40 -13.53 -3.68 -8.07
CA GLY A 40 -12.80 -4.87 -8.50
C GLY A 40 -11.58 -4.56 -9.40
N CYS A 41 -11.11 -3.31 -9.40
CA CYS A 41 -9.99 -2.84 -10.21
C CYS A 41 -10.23 -3.02 -11.72
N THR A 42 -11.45 -2.68 -12.17
CA THR A 42 -11.89 -2.71 -13.57
C THR A 42 -12.18 -1.31 -14.10
N GLY A 43 -12.43 -1.18 -15.41
CA GLY A 43 -12.73 0.12 -16.02
C GLY A 43 -11.50 0.97 -16.30
N ASN A 44 -11.68 2.29 -16.33
CA ASN A 44 -10.61 3.24 -16.59
C ASN A 44 -9.72 3.38 -15.37
N LYS A 45 -8.42 3.52 -15.61
CA LYS A 45 -7.44 3.64 -14.53
C LYS A 45 -6.65 4.92 -14.56
N MET A 46 -6.35 5.43 -13.38
CA MET A 46 -5.39 6.49 -13.13
C MET A 46 -4.28 5.95 -12.22
N THR A 47 -3.10 6.56 -12.25
CA THR A 47 -2.02 6.22 -11.32
C THR A 47 -1.37 7.48 -10.81
N THR A 48 -1.29 7.59 -9.49
CA THR A 48 -0.48 8.60 -8.80
C THR A 48 0.73 7.92 -8.16
N THR A 49 1.85 8.63 -8.02
CA THR A 49 3.07 8.09 -7.42
C THR A 49 3.60 9.06 -6.37
N PHE A 50 3.78 8.56 -5.15
CA PHE A 50 4.48 9.24 -4.08
C PHE A 50 5.96 8.84 -4.12
N ASP A 51 6.82 9.79 -4.49
CA ASP A 51 8.27 9.60 -4.49
C ASP A 51 8.88 10.28 -3.26
N PRO A 52 9.40 9.51 -2.29
CA PRO A 52 9.96 10.05 -1.06
C PRO A 52 11.22 10.91 -1.28
N PHE A 53 11.87 10.85 -2.45
CA PHE A 53 13.04 11.65 -2.78
C PHE A 53 12.73 12.98 -3.46
N ILE A 54 11.59 13.08 -4.14
CA ILE A 54 11.19 14.31 -4.86
C ILE A 54 10.35 15.21 -3.95
N ALA A 55 9.36 14.62 -3.29
CA ALA A 55 8.48 15.29 -2.36
C ALA A 55 8.19 14.29 -1.23
N PRO A 56 9.00 14.28 -0.16
CA PRO A 56 8.84 13.32 0.92
C PRO A 56 7.43 13.44 1.47
N TYR A 57 6.69 12.33 1.50
CA TYR A 57 5.39 12.23 2.17
C TYR A 57 4.44 13.39 1.86
N GLY A 58 3.66 13.23 0.79
CA GLY A 58 2.77 14.27 0.28
C GLY A 58 1.30 13.98 0.51
N GLN A 59 0.51 15.05 0.60
CA GLN A 59 -0.91 15.00 0.33
C GLN A 59 -1.09 15.28 -1.17
N ASP A 60 -1.64 14.33 -1.92
CA ASP A 60 -2.01 14.59 -3.30
C ASP A 60 -3.32 15.40 -3.29
N THR A 61 -3.15 16.72 -3.21
CA THR A 61 -4.25 17.70 -3.24
C THR A 61 -4.53 18.23 -4.63
N HIS A 62 -3.63 17.96 -5.58
CA HIS A 62 -3.68 18.52 -6.93
C HIS A 62 -4.31 17.54 -7.91
N THR A 63 -4.16 16.24 -7.67
CA THR A 63 -4.77 15.21 -8.49
C THR A 63 -6.14 14.89 -7.91
N THR A 64 -7.18 15.29 -8.64
CA THR A 64 -8.52 14.76 -8.42
C THR A 64 -8.49 13.27 -8.76
N LEU A 65 -8.67 12.44 -7.74
CA LEU A 65 -8.63 10.99 -7.88
C LEU A 65 -10.01 10.45 -7.53
N VAL A 66 -10.91 10.39 -8.52
CA VAL A 66 -12.22 9.76 -8.34
C VAL A 66 -12.11 8.29 -8.72
N GLY A 67 -12.31 7.39 -7.77
CA GLY A 67 -12.27 5.95 -8.02
C GLY A 67 -13.08 5.13 -7.02
N ALA A 68 -13.50 3.94 -7.43
CA ALA A 68 -14.26 2.98 -6.64
C ALA A 68 -13.42 1.78 -6.16
N SER A 69 -12.20 1.62 -6.71
CA SER A 69 -11.23 0.66 -6.20
C SER A 69 -9.79 1.11 -6.43
N MET A 70 -8.87 0.53 -5.68
CA MET A 70 -7.45 0.85 -5.79
C MET A 70 -6.54 -0.35 -5.53
N LYS A 71 -5.28 -0.22 -5.94
CA LYS A 71 -4.21 -1.17 -5.67
C LYS A 71 -2.89 -0.44 -5.47
N LEU A 72 -2.16 -0.84 -4.43
CA LEU A 72 -0.81 -0.34 -4.17
C LEU A 72 0.23 -1.16 -4.96
N SER A 73 1.26 -0.49 -5.49
CA SER A 73 2.37 -1.16 -6.18
C SER A 73 3.24 -2.01 -5.26
N ARG A 74 3.19 -1.71 -3.96
CA ARG A 74 3.87 -2.42 -2.87
C ARG A 74 3.07 -2.27 -1.57
N PRO A 75 3.29 -3.12 -0.55
CA PRO A 75 2.76 -2.85 0.77
C PRO A 75 3.28 -1.50 1.30
N LEU A 76 2.49 -0.86 2.16
CA LEU A 76 2.98 0.22 3.02
C LEU A 76 4.08 -0.34 3.93
N SER A 77 5.08 0.48 4.25
CA SER A 77 6.24 0.06 5.05
C SER A 77 6.39 0.86 6.33
N ASN A 78 6.82 0.17 7.40
CA ASN A 78 7.18 0.78 8.67
C ASN A 78 6.11 1.76 9.19
N GLN A 79 6.43 3.05 9.16
CA GLN A 79 5.62 4.17 9.65
C GLN A 79 4.76 4.82 8.57
N GLU A 80 4.65 4.21 7.39
CA GLU A 80 3.77 4.72 6.34
C GLU A 80 2.30 4.54 6.71
N GLN A 81 1.55 5.63 6.57
CA GLN A 81 0.11 5.66 6.64
C GLN A 81 -0.44 6.29 5.37
N LEU A 82 -1.36 5.59 4.72
CA LEU A 82 -2.12 6.09 3.59
C LEU A 82 -3.53 6.44 4.05
N ASP A 83 -3.87 7.72 4.00
CA ASP A 83 -5.20 8.20 4.30
C ASP A 83 -5.98 8.46 3.02
N ILE A 84 -7.26 8.07 3.05
CA ILE A 84 -8.20 8.19 1.93
C ILE A 84 -9.40 9.01 2.36
N SER A 85 -9.71 10.02 1.55
CA SER A 85 -10.95 10.77 1.64
C SER A 85 -11.99 10.17 0.72
N THR A 86 -13.21 9.98 1.21
CA THR A 86 -14.32 9.35 0.48
C THR A 86 -15.54 10.25 0.39
N THR A 87 -16.30 10.13 -0.70
CA THR A 87 -17.61 10.73 -0.93
C THR A 87 -18.64 9.63 -1.20
N ASP A 88 -19.86 9.82 -0.72
CA ASP A 88 -21.02 8.98 -1.04
C ASP A 88 -21.69 9.37 -2.37
N SER A 89 -21.40 10.57 -2.89
CA SER A 89 -21.93 11.07 -4.16
C SER A 89 -20.84 11.77 -4.97
N VAL A 90 -20.48 11.16 -6.11
CA VAL A 90 -19.55 11.77 -7.08
C VAL A 90 -20.16 13.01 -7.71
N ALA A 91 -21.45 12.96 -8.07
CA ALA A 91 -22.16 14.10 -8.66
C ALA A 91 -22.13 15.33 -7.74
N ASN A 92 -22.44 15.16 -6.45
CA ASN A 92 -22.38 16.27 -5.49
C ASN A 92 -20.95 16.80 -5.33
N TRP A 93 -19.96 15.92 -5.39
CA TRP A 93 -18.55 16.29 -5.31
C TRP A 93 -18.08 17.10 -6.51
N GLU A 94 -18.56 16.78 -7.72
CA GLU A 94 -18.26 17.53 -8.95
C GLU A 94 -18.97 18.87 -9.00
N ASP A 95 -20.25 18.92 -8.58
CA ASP A 95 -21.11 20.09 -8.67
C ASP A 95 -20.83 21.15 -7.58
N GLU A 96 -20.16 20.79 -6.48
CA GLU A 96 -19.88 21.69 -5.35
C GLU A 96 -18.38 21.95 -5.13
N PRO A 97 -17.81 23.05 -5.66
CA PRO A 97 -16.38 23.38 -5.53
C PRO A 97 -15.87 23.47 -4.09
N SER A 98 -16.72 23.93 -3.16
CA SER A 98 -16.39 23.99 -1.72
C SER A 98 -16.27 22.61 -1.09
N TYR A 99 -17.16 21.68 -1.48
CA TYR A 99 -17.10 20.30 -1.01
C TYR A 99 -15.85 19.61 -1.56
N ARG A 100 -15.53 19.83 -2.84
CA ARG A 100 -14.27 19.36 -3.44
C ARG A 100 -13.03 19.87 -2.73
N GLN A 101 -13.00 21.15 -2.36
CA GLN A 101 -11.85 21.71 -1.66
C GLN A 101 -11.68 21.11 -0.26
N THR A 102 -12.79 20.92 0.46
CA THR A 102 -12.76 20.40 1.84
C THR A 102 -12.56 18.89 1.91
N SER A 103 -12.94 18.13 0.88
CA SER A 103 -12.81 16.67 0.88
C SER A 103 -11.36 16.23 1.06
N CYS A 104 -10.39 16.92 0.47
CA CYS A 104 -8.98 16.58 0.67
C CYS A 104 -8.48 16.82 2.09
N TYR A 105 -9.22 17.50 2.98
CA TYR A 105 -8.82 17.71 4.38
C TYR A 105 -9.52 16.77 5.37
N ILE A 106 -10.51 16.00 4.92
CA ILE A 106 -11.27 15.07 5.76
C ILE A 106 -11.02 13.65 5.25
N PHE A 107 -10.17 12.91 5.95
CA PHE A 107 -9.87 11.52 5.64
C PHE A 107 -10.73 10.59 6.50
N ARG A 108 -11.34 9.59 5.87
CA ARG A 108 -12.30 8.67 6.51
C ARG A 108 -11.73 7.28 6.72
N THR A 109 -10.79 6.88 5.87
CA THR A 109 -10.16 5.56 5.90
C THR A 109 -8.66 5.74 5.95
N SER A 110 -8.00 4.94 6.77
CA SER A 110 -6.54 4.90 6.89
C SER A 110 -6.07 3.47 6.70
N PHE A 111 -5.00 3.32 5.93
CA PHE A 111 -4.28 2.06 5.76
C PHE A 111 -2.87 2.19 6.32
N PHE A 112 -2.39 1.11 6.92
CA PHE A 112 -1.12 1.00 7.60
C PHE A 112 -0.27 -0.13 7.01
N ALA A 113 1.01 -0.17 7.38
CA ALA A 113 1.91 -1.26 6.99
C ALA A 113 1.40 -2.66 7.38
N SER A 114 0.62 -2.77 8.47
CA SER A 114 0.01 -4.02 8.91
C SER A 114 -1.09 -4.56 7.99
N ASP A 115 -1.72 -3.71 7.19
CA ASP A 115 -2.93 -4.07 6.44
C ASP A 115 -2.61 -4.84 5.14
N THR A 116 -1.33 -4.89 4.74
CA THR A 116 -0.86 -5.67 3.57
C THR A 116 -1.70 -5.47 2.30
N VAL A 117 -2.04 -4.21 2.00
CA VAL A 117 -2.97 -3.80 0.94
C VAL A 117 -2.34 -3.86 -0.46
N THR A 118 -1.84 -5.03 -0.85
CA THR A 118 -1.28 -5.28 -2.19
C THR A 118 -2.27 -5.89 -3.16
N GLU A 119 -3.42 -6.33 -2.66
CA GLU A 119 -4.53 -6.80 -3.49
C GLU A 119 -5.46 -5.64 -3.86
N CYS A 120 -6.39 -5.90 -4.76
CA CYS A 120 -7.41 -4.91 -5.12
C CYS A 120 -8.31 -4.66 -3.90
N VAL A 121 -8.53 -3.39 -3.57
CA VAL A 121 -9.44 -2.99 -2.50
C VAL A 121 -10.51 -2.10 -3.08
N ASP A 122 -11.76 -2.53 -2.89
CA ASP A 122 -12.93 -1.71 -3.14
C ASP A 122 -13.06 -0.66 -2.05
N THR A 123 -13.42 0.54 -2.46
CA THR A 123 -13.62 1.67 -1.58
C THR A 123 -14.99 2.28 -1.87
N VAL A 124 -15.54 2.99 -0.89
CA VAL A 124 -16.51 4.04 -1.22
C VAL A 124 -15.79 5.07 -2.09
N TRP A 125 -16.45 5.68 -3.08
CA TRP A 125 -15.82 6.60 -4.03
C TRP A 125 -14.84 7.52 -3.32
N PHE A 126 -13.55 7.37 -3.60
CA PHE A 126 -12.55 8.22 -2.98
C PHE A 126 -12.21 9.40 -3.88
N VAL A 127 -11.66 10.45 -3.29
CA VAL A 127 -11.48 11.75 -3.95
C VAL A 127 -10.08 12.33 -3.77
N CYS A 128 -9.40 12.00 -2.65
CA CYS A 128 -8.04 12.46 -2.37
C CYS A 128 -7.26 11.42 -1.55
N LEU A 129 -5.93 11.44 -1.71
CA LEU A 129 -4.99 10.54 -1.02
C LEU A 129 -3.93 11.35 -0.27
N ARG A 130 -3.52 10.84 0.89
CA ARG A 130 -2.39 11.40 1.65
C ARG A 130 -1.50 10.29 2.14
N LEU A 131 -0.25 10.27 1.68
CA LEU A 131 0.78 9.38 2.20
C LEU A 131 1.66 10.16 3.17
N TRP A 132 1.75 9.70 4.41
CA TRP A 132 2.61 10.35 5.39
C TRP A 132 3.24 9.37 6.36
N ARG A 133 4.30 9.85 7.01
CA ARG A 133 5.01 9.12 8.05
C ARG A 133 4.34 9.37 9.39
N ASN A 134 3.65 8.37 9.93
CA ASN A 134 3.08 8.41 11.27
C ASN A 134 4.07 7.83 12.29
N THR A 135 4.72 8.70 13.05
CA THR A 135 5.70 8.32 14.08
C THR A 135 5.08 7.68 15.31
N GLY A 136 3.75 7.69 15.46
CA GLY A 136 3.03 6.99 16.53
C GLY A 136 2.79 5.50 16.24
N LEU A 137 3.13 5.03 15.05
CA LEU A 137 3.20 3.61 14.70
C LEU A 137 4.61 3.13 15.02
N GLU A 138 4.85 2.72 16.26
CA GLU A 138 6.10 2.05 16.68
C GLU A 138 5.87 0.55 16.86
#